data_AF-A0A933W414-F1
#
_entry.id   AF-A0A933W414-F1
#
_cell.length_a   1.000
_cell.length_b   1.000
_cell.length_c   1.000
_cell.angle_alpha   90.00
_cell.angle_beta   90.00
_cell.angle_gamma   90.00
#
_symmetry.space_group_name_H-M   'P 1'
#
loop_
_entity.id
_entity.type
_entity.pdbx_description
1 polymer ?
#
loop_
_entity_poly.entity_id
_entity_poly.type
_entity_poly.pdbx_seq_one_letter_code
_entity_poly.pdbx_strand_id
1 'polypeptide(L)'
;MPSTVWDVLKKRYAVTGEIRTVRWGETPKTRGTGLYVVSLSADPRSLQGCLPAAPIDHSALDDWLTRCPELHLDGKRPTAEQLAAKLQRFWFSDEVVLYMGLTADSLRRRITAYYKTALGAAGPHAGGYFLKTLSCLEQLHVHYAVGDGTAVEERRALLAFSEGLSDESRSRLRGPRDGLPFANICWAAGGKKVHGLTGTRSRKGKSVTTKPQTKKPTLHAEMARILEPVDGAWYPCEALAKDVNEAKRYRKKDGSAASPWQVWARARNYPELFEVAAGMVRLVD
;
A
#
# COMPACT_ATOMS: atom_id res chain seq x y z
N MET A 1 -9.37 -31.37 -3.37
CA MET A 1 -8.24 -30.80 -4.15
C MET A 1 -8.32 -29.30 -4.05
N PRO A 2 -7.19 -28.60 -3.83
CA PRO A 2 -7.13 -27.15 -3.76
C PRO A 2 -7.69 -26.52 -5.04
N SER A 3 -8.29 -25.32 -4.92
CA SER A 3 -9.00 -24.69 -6.04
C SER A 3 -8.03 -23.98 -6.97
N THR A 4 -8.15 -24.22 -8.27
CA THR A 4 -7.50 -23.36 -9.27
C THR A 4 -8.20 -22.00 -9.33
N VAL A 5 -7.55 -21.00 -9.92
CA VAL A 5 -8.20 -19.70 -10.21
C VAL A 5 -9.45 -19.90 -11.07
N TRP A 6 -9.37 -20.84 -12.01
CA TRP A 6 -10.48 -21.25 -12.85
C TRP A 6 -11.63 -21.79 -12.01
N ASP A 7 -11.43 -22.64 -11.02
CA ASP A 7 -12.53 -23.18 -10.20
C ASP A 7 -13.28 -22.08 -9.43
N VAL A 8 -12.54 -21.08 -8.95
CA VAL A 8 -13.09 -19.92 -8.23
C VAL A 8 -13.90 -19.00 -9.15
N LEU A 9 -13.45 -18.79 -10.40
CA LEU A 9 -14.10 -17.89 -11.36
C LEU A 9 -15.16 -18.59 -12.24
N LYS A 10 -14.98 -19.88 -12.57
CA LYS A 10 -15.78 -20.63 -13.57
C LYS A 10 -17.24 -20.78 -13.16
N LYS A 11 -17.56 -20.90 -11.87
CA LYS A 11 -18.95 -21.09 -11.40
C LYS A 11 -19.92 -19.99 -11.88
N ARG A 12 -19.44 -18.84 -12.39
CA ARG A 12 -20.27 -17.79 -13.01
C ARG A 12 -19.83 -17.37 -14.42
N TYR A 13 -18.52 -17.33 -14.72
CA TYR A 13 -18.03 -16.77 -16.00
C TYR A 13 -18.02 -17.75 -17.17
N ALA A 14 -18.28 -19.04 -16.93
CA ALA A 14 -18.41 -20.06 -17.97
C ALA A 14 -19.51 -19.76 -19.01
N VAL A 15 -20.41 -18.81 -18.73
CA VAL A 15 -21.53 -18.44 -19.62
C VAL A 15 -21.30 -17.09 -20.34
N THR A 16 -20.44 -16.19 -19.83
CA THR A 16 -20.40 -14.80 -20.35
C THR A 16 -19.03 -14.11 -20.41
N GLY A 17 -17.92 -14.71 -19.96
CA GLY A 17 -16.63 -13.99 -19.91
C GLY A 17 -15.38 -14.85 -20.05
N GLU A 18 -14.51 -14.45 -20.98
CA GLU A 18 -13.12 -14.89 -21.08
C GLU A 18 -12.35 -14.46 -19.81
N ILE A 19 -11.73 -15.40 -19.09
CA ILE A 19 -10.78 -15.08 -18.02
C ILE A 19 -9.50 -14.59 -18.69
N ARG A 20 -9.07 -13.39 -18.31
CA ARG A 20 -7.84 -12.76 -18.82
C ARG A 20 -6.80 -12.71 -17.73
N THR A 21 -5.54 -12.88 -18.12
CA THR A 21 -4.39 -12.83 -17.21
C THR A 21 -3.47 -11.68 -17.60
N VAL A 22 -2.95 -10.98 -16.61
CA VAL A 22 -1.82 -10.04 -16.73
C VAL A 22 -0.80 -10.33 -15.64
N ARG A 23 0.46 -9.93 -15.83
CA ARG A 23 1.44 -9.99 -14.74
C ARG A 23 1.14 -8.91 -13.70
N TRP A 24 1.63 -9.10 -12.47
CA TRP A 24 1.66 -8.03 -11.49
C TRP A 24 2.32 -6.77 -12.08
N GLY A 25 1.80 -5.60 -11.73
CA GLY A 25 2.25 -4.32 -12.31
C GLY A 25 1.68 -3.98 -13.69
N GLU A 26 1.25 -4.97 -14.48
CA GLU A 26 0.68 -4.74 -15.81
C GLU A 26 -0.78 -4.25 -15.74
N THR A 27 -1.09 -3.28 -16.57
CA THR A 27 -2.42 -2.65 -16.58
C THR A 27 -3.43 -3.51 -17.36
N PRO A 28 -4.55 -3.94 -16.74
CA PRO A 28 -5.61 -4.65 -17.43
C PRO A 28 -6.18 -3.86 -18.62
N LYS A 29 -6.36 -4.51 -19.76
CA LYS A 29 -6.96 -3.93 -20.97
C LYS A 29 -8.49 -4.02 -20.92
N THR A 30 -9.09 -3.52 -19.85
CA THR A 30 -10.55 -3.42 -19.69
C THR A 30 -10.90 -2.23 -18.81
N ARG A 31 -12.01 -1.55 -19.12
CA ARG A 31 -12.59 -0.56 -18.21
C ARG A 31 -13.78 -1.09 -17.41
N GLY A 32 -14.23 -2.32 -17.72
CA GLY A 32 -15.40 -2.93 -17.10
C GLY A 32 -15.21 -3.30 -15.63
N THR A 33 -16.31 -3.67 -15.01
CA THR A 33 -16.46 -4.16 -13.64
C THR A 33 -16.21 -5.65 -13.54
N GLY A 34 -16.06 -6.17 -12.32
CA GLY A 34 -16.00 -7.61 -12.08
C GLY A 34 -15.00 -8.02 -11.01
N LEU A 35 -14.60 -9.28 -11.08
CA LEU A 35 -13.71 -9.94 -10.14
C LEU A 35 -12.27 -10.01 -10.66
N TYR A 36 -11.34 -9.96 -9.73
CA TYR A 36 -9.93 -10.25 -9.99
C TYR A 36 -9.34 -11.10 -8.88
N VAL A 37 -8.43 -11.98 -9.27
CA VAL A 37 -7.73 -12.94 -8.44
C VAL A 37 -6.24 -12.75 -8.64
N VAL A 38 -5.47 -12.61 -7.56
CA VAL A 38 -4.01 -12.63 -7.60
C VAL A 38 -3.54 -14.03 -7.26
N SER A 39 -2.66 -14.58 -8.09
CA SER A 39 -2.20 -15.96 -7.96
C SER A 39 -0.70 -16.12 -8.24
N LEU A 40 -0.16 -17.27 -7.84
CA LEU A 40 1.20 -17.73 -8.14
C LEU A 40 1.34 -18.29 -9.58
N SER A 41 0.24 -18.63 -10.24
CA SER A 41 0.24 -19.32 -11.54
C SER A 41 -0.19 -18.38 -12.68
N ALA A 42 0.53 -18.42 -13.80
CA ALA A 42 0.10 -17.72 -15.02
C ALA A 42 -1.13 -18.37 -15.67
N ASP A 43 -1.23 -19.70 -15.59
CA ASP A 43 -2.36 -20.46 -16.10
C ASP A 43 -3.46 -20.54 -15.02
N PRO A 44 -4.66 -19.97 -15.26
CA PRO A 44 -5.74 -20.02 -14.28
C PRO A 44 -6.22 -21.44 -13.97
N ARG A 45 -5.89 -22.45 -14.79
CA ARG A 45 -6.27 -23.85 -14.58
C ARG A 45 -5.20 -24.69 -13.88
N SER A 46 -4.05 -24.11 -13.58
CA SER A 46 -2.92 -24.82 -13.00
C SER A 46 -2.73 -24.51 -11.53
N LEU A 47 -2.30 -25.52 -10.79
CA LEU A 47 -1.79 -25.40 -9.42
C LEU A 47 -0.24 -25.38 -9.40
N GLN A 48 0.41 -25.41 -10.56
CA GLN A 48 1.86 -25.28 -10.61
C GLN A 48 2.27 -23.89 -10.10
N GLY A 49 3.31 -23.85 -9.28
CA GLY A 49 3.80 -22.62 -8.66
C GLY A 49 3.41 -22.46 -7.19
N CYS A 50 2.65 -23.40 -6.59
CA CYS A 50 2.49 -23.46 -5.14
C CYS A 50 3.85 -23.45 -4.43
N LEU A 51 3.94 -22.72 -3.32
CA LEU A 51 5.17 -22.61 -2.54
C LEU A 51 4.96 -23.23 -1.15
N PRO A 52 5.94 -23.99 -0.63
CA PRO A 52 5.82 -24.66 0.67
C PRO A 52 5.72 -23.67 1.84
N ALA A 53 6.20 -22.44 1.66
CA ALA A 53 6.11 -21.35 2.62
C ALA A 53 5.84 -20.02 1.90
N ALA A 54 5.36 -19.02 2.65
CA ALA A 54 5.20 -17.68 2.10
C ALA A 54 6.58 -17.09 1.89
N PRO A 55 6.93 -16.60 0.69
CA PRO A 55 8.21 -15.94 0.46
C PRO A 55 8.17 -14.52 1.07
N ILE A 56 8.28 -14.42 2.39
CA ILE A 56 8.17 -13.14 3.11
C ILE A 56 9.40 -12.26 2.88
N ASP A 57 9.17 -11.04 2.40
CA ASP A 57 10.17 -9.98 2.30
C ASP A 57 10.33 -9.28 3.66
N HIS A 58 11.41 -9.58 4.36
CA HIS A 58 11.69 -9.01 5.68
C HIS A 58 12.00 -7.50 5.59
N SER A 59 12.63 -7.04 4.50
CA SER A 59 12.89 -5.62 4.29
C SER A 59 11.59 -4.82 4.13
N ALA A 60 10.60 -5.38 3.44
CA ALA A 60 9.27 -4.79 3.34
C ALA A 60 8.56 -4.72 4.70
N LEU A 61 8.81 -5.67 5.60
CA LEU A 61 8.28 -5.65 6.97
C LEU A 61 8.94 -4.56 7.82
N ASP A 62 10.26 -4.40 7.73
CA ASP A 62 10.99 -3.33 8.42
C ASP A 62 10.53 -1.94 7.96
N ASP A 63 10.36 -1.76 6.65
CA ASP A 63 9.81 -0.55 6.06
C ASP A 63 8.38 -0.28 6.54
N TRP A 64 7.57 -1.32 6.70
CA TRP A 64 6.20 -1.21 7.18
C TRP A 64 6.14 -0.79 8.64
N LEU A 65 6.96 -1.39 9.50
CA LEU A 65 7.10 -1.03 10.92
C LEU A 65 7.62 0.41 11.08
N THR A 66 8.54 0.83 10.23
CA THR A 66 9.05 2.21 10.19
C THR A 66 7.95 3.19 9.78
N ARG A 67 7.19 2.88 8.72
CA ARG A 67 6.12 3.72 8.19
C ARG A 67 4.90 3.78 9.11
N CYS A 68 4.64 2.72 9.86
CA CYS A 68 3.48 2.59 10.75
C CYS A 68 3.95 2.35 12.19
N PRO A 69 4.39 3.38 12.93
CA PRO A 69 4.84 3.23 14.32
C PRO A 69 3.77 2.66 15.27
N GLU A 70 2.49 2.86 14.90
CA GLU A 70 1.32 2.35 15.63
C GLU A 70 0.93 0.92 15.22
N LEU A 71 1.74 0.24 14.41
CA LEU A 71 1.48 -1.15 14.02
C LEU A 71 1.71 -2.07 15.22
N HIS A 72 0.63 -2.73 15.65
CA HIS A 72 0.69 -3.72 16.72
C HIS A 72 0.24 -5.08 16.20
N LEU A 73 0.84 -6.14 16.75
CA LEU A 73 0.42 -7.52 16.65
C LEU A 73 -0.04 -7.98 18.02
N ASP A 74 -1.30 -8.40 18.13
CA ASP A 74 -1.90 -8.91 19.36
C ASP A 74 -1.70 -7.92 20.54
N GLY A 75 -1.78 -6.61 20.24
CA GLY A 75 -1.66 -5.51 21.19
C GLY A 75 -0.23 -5.03 21.50
N LYS A 76 0.81 -5.66 20.94
CA LYS A 76 2.21 -5.29 21.16
C LYS A 76 2.89 -4.87 19.87
N ARG A 77 3.88 -3.97 19.94
CA ARG A 77 4.72 -3.62 18.78
C ARG A 77 5.58 -4.84 18.41
N PRO A 78 5.44 -5.42 17.20
CA PRO A 78 6.18 -6.61 16.82
C PRO A 78 7.53 -6.29 16.18
N THR A 79 8.42 -7.28 16.14
CA THR A 79 9.57 -7.30 15.23
C THR A 79 9.17 -7.79 13.84
N ALA A 80 10.03 -7.61 12.84
CA ALA A 80 9.81 -8.15 11.49
C ALA A 80 9.66 -9.68 11.52
N GLU A 81 10.44 -10.39 12.33
CA GLU A 81 10.36 -11.85 12.48
C GLU A 81 9.02 -12.29 13.06
N GLN A 82 8.52 -11.56 14.07
CA GLN A 82 7.21 -11.85 14.67
C GLN A 82 6.07 -11.61 13.67
N LEU A 83 6.18 -10.58 12.83
CA LEU A 83 5.25 -10.36 11.73
C LEU A 83 5.33 -11.47 10.68
N ALA A 84 6.53 -11.84 10.24
CA ALA A 84 6.74 -12.91 9.28
C ALA A 84 6.13 -14.22 9.78
N ALA A 85 6.43 -14.61 11.03
CA ALA A 85 5.89 -15.80 11.66
C ALA A 85 4.36 -15.76 11.76
N LYS A 86 3.77 -14.58 12.04
CA LYS A 86 2.31 -14.43 12.06
C LYS A 86 1.71 -14.59 10.66
N LEU A 87 2.30 -13.95 9.65
CA LEU A 87 1.81 -14.00 8.27
C LEU A 87 1.91 -15.41 7.70
N GLN A 88 2.99 -16.13 7.99
CA GLN A 88 3.21 -17.51 7.55
C GLN A 88 2.08 -18.46 7.98
N ARG A 89 1.40 -18.18 9.10
CA ARG A 89 0.25 -18.99 9.58
C ARG A 89 -0.98 -18.91 8.69
N PHE A 90 -1.04 -17.94 7.78
CA PHE A 90 -2.14 -17.78 6.82
C PHE A 90 -1.80 -18.29 5.42
N TRP A 91 -0.63 -18.91 5.26
CA TRP A 91 -0.18 -19.48 4.00
C TRP A 91 -0.61 -20.94 3.88
N PHE A 92 -1.21 -21.28 2.75
CA PHE A 92 -1.55 -22.65 2.37
C PHE A 92 -0.54 -23.10 1.31
N SER A 93 0.20 -24.17 1.62
CA SER A 93 1.36 -24.61 0.82
C SER A 93 0.98 -25.25 -0.52
N ASP A 94 -0.29 -25.60 -0.69
CA ASP A 94 -0.84 -26.25 -1.86
C ASP A 94 -1.87 -25.37 -2.60
N GLU A 95 -1.95 -24.07 -2.25
CA GLU A 95 -2.85 -23.11 -2.90
C GLU A 95 -2.07 -22.09 -3.74
N VAL A 96 -2.57 -21.81 -4.95
CA VAL A 96 -2.04 -20.74 -5.81
C VAL A 96 -2.78 -19.42 -5.65
N VAL A 97 -4.01 -19.43 -5.11
CA VAL A 97 -4.85 -18.23 -4.97
C VAL A 97 -4.48 -17.46 -3.70
N LEU A 98 -3.96 -16.24 -3.87
CA LEU A 98 -3.44 -15.44 -2.76
C LEU A 98 -4.36 -14.29 -2.35
N TYR A 99 -5.11 -13.73 -3.29
CA TYR A 99 -6.05 -12.64 -3.05
C TYR A 99 -7.19 -12.65 -4.05
N MET A 100 -8.37 -12.25 -3.61
CA MET A 100 -9.52 -11.98 -4.46
C MET A 100 -10.11 -10.62 -4.12
N GLY A 101 -10.54 -9.90 -5.14
CA GLY A 101 -11.28 -8.67 -4.96
C GLY A 101 -12.30 -8.43 -6.07
N LEU A 102 -13.26 -7.58 -5.74
CA LEU A 102 -14.31 -7.11 -6.63
C LEU A 102 -14.17 -5.61 -6.90
N THR A 103 -14.66 -5.15 -8.05
CA THR A 103 -14.94 -3.74 -8.28
C THR A 103 -16.21 -3.54 -9.12
N ALA A 104 -17.10 -2.70 -8.62
CA ALA A 104 -18.27 -2.17 -9.32
C ALA A 104 -17.94 -0.89 -10.14
N ASP A 105 -16.67 -0.48 -10.18
CA ASP A 105 -16.23 0.68 -10.97
C ASP A 105 -15.48 0.22 -12.23
N SER A 106 -14.18 -0.10 -12.06
CA SER A 106 -13.30 -0.39 -13.17
C SER A 106 -12.15 -1.27 -12.69
N LEU A 107 -12.06 -2.46 -13.26
CA LEU A 107 -10.99 -3.43 -13.01
C LEU A 107 -9.62 -2.78 -13.20
N ARG A 108 -9.40 -2.09 -14.32
CA ARG A 108 -8.16 -1.34 -14.55
C ARG A 108 -7.87 -0.35 -13.44
N ARG A 109 -8.83 0.49 -13.06
CA ARG A 109 -8.60 1.50 -12.00
C ARG A 109 -8.27 0.84 -10.67
N ARG A 110 -9.03 -0.18 -10.27
CA ARG A 110 -8.87 -0.87 -8.98
C ARG A 110 -7.54 -1.63 -8.91
N ILE A 111 -7.19 -2.38 -9.95
CA ILE A 111 -5.96 -3.16 -10.04
C ILE A 111 -4.74 -2.24 -10.13
N THR A 112 -4.76 -1.19 -10.97
CA THR A 112 -3.66 -0.21 -11.01
C THR A 112 -3.50 0.56 -9.70
N ALA A 113 -4.59 0.92 -9.03
CA ALA A 113 -4.54 1.51 -7.69
C ALA A 113 -3.92 0.55 -6.68
N TYR A 114 -4.17 -0.75 -6.83
CA TYR A 114 -3.60 -1.77 -5.97
C TYR A 114 -2.08 -1.83 -6.12
N TYR A 115 -1.53 -1.85 -7.33
CA TYR A 115 -0.06 -1.83 -7.53
C TYR A 115 0.60 -0.59 -6.92
N LYS A 116 -0.02 0.59 -7.08
CA LYS A 116 0.57 1.88 -6.66
C LYS A 116 0.51 2.17 -5.17
N THR A 117 -0.43 1.57 -4.45
CA THR A 117 -0.60 1.85 -3.02
C THR A 117 0.56 1.20 -2.25
N ALA A 118 1.43 1.94 -1.59
CA ALA A 118 2.52 1.30 -0.84
C ALA A 118 1.98 0.49 0.37
N LEU A 119 2.74 -0.52 0.84
CA LEU A 119 2.48 -1.16 2.13
C LEU A 119 2.47 -0.09 3.24
N GLY A 120 1.51 -0.18 4.16
CA GLY A 120 1.30 0.83 5.20
C GLY A 120 0.67 2.14 4.73
N ALA A 121 0.35 2.33 3.44
CA ALA A 121 -0.34 3.54 2.99
C ALA A 121 -1.85 3.50 3.29
N ALA A 122 -2.43 4.67 3.61
CA ALA A 122 -3.85 4.79 3.93
C ALA A 122 -4.81 4.50 2.76
N GLY A 123 -4.33 4.55 1.50
CA GLY A 123 -5.12 4.32 0.31
C GLY A 123 -4.37 4.69 -0.98
N PRO A 124 -5.02 4.65 -2.15
CA PRO A 124 -6.46 4.43 -2.37
C PRO A 124 -6.94 2.97 -2.26
N HIS A 125 -6.03 1.99 -2.16
CA HIS A 125 -6.39 0.58 -2.01
C HIS A 125 -5.74 -0.05 -0.77
N ALA A 126 -6.53 -0.17 0.29
CA ALA A 126 -6.08 -0.68 1.59
C ALA A 126 -6.28 -2.20 1.77
N GLY A 127 -6.91 -2.88 0.81
CA GLY A 127 -7.15 -4.33 0.88
C GLY A 127 -5.94 -5.12 0.39
N GLY A 128 -5.85 -6.40 0.76
CA GLY A 128 -4.82 -7.31 0.22
C GLY A 128 -3.38 -6.96 0.61
N TYR A 129 -3.14 -6.15 1.64
CA TYR A 129 -1.80 -5.63 1.92
C TYR A 129 -0.78 -6.71 2.29
N PHE A 130 -1.21 -7.92 2.72
CA PHE A 130 -0.31 -9.06 2.92
C PHE A 130 0.44 -9.45 1.63
N LEU A 131 -0.11 -9.22 0.43
CA LEU A 131 0.65 -9.51 -0.80
C LEU A 131 1.95 -8.70 -0.89
N LYS A 132 1.96 -7.49 -0.31
CA LYS A 132 3.11 -6.58 -0.36
C LYS A 132 4.19 -6.90 0.66
N THR A 133 3.96 -7.94 1.46
CA THR A 133 5.00 -8.53 2.31
C THR A 133 5.69 -9.69 1.63
N LEU A 134 5.39 -9.98 0.36
CA LEU A 134 5.99 -11.09 -0.39
C LEU A 134 7.15 -10.59 -1.26
N SER A 135 8.27 -11.31 -1.26
CA SER A 135 9.45 -11.01 -2.08
C SER A 135 9.26 -11.39 -3.56
N CYS A 136 8.24 -12.19 -3.87
CA CYS A 136 7.91 -12.63 -5.22
C CYS A 136 6.81 -11.79 -5.89
N LEU A 137 6.56 -10.56 -5.42
CA LEU A 137 5.42 -9.75 -5.86
C LEU A 137 5.35 -9.57 -7.39
N GLU A 138 6.49 -9.28 -8.03
CA GLU A 138 6.61 -9.09 -9.49
C GLU A 138 6.44 -10.39 -10.30
N GLN A 139 6.43 -11.55 -9.64
CA GLN A 139 6.19 -12.86 -10.26
C GLN A 139 4.72 -13.27 -10.17
N LEU A 140 3.89 -12.53 -9.43
CA LEU A 140 2.47 -12.84 -9.30
C LEU A 140 1.71 -12.51 -10.58
N HIS A 141 0.57 -13.16 -10.74
CA HIS A 141 -0.35 -12.95 -11.84
C HIS A 141 -1.69 -12.43 -11.33
N VAL A 142 -2.32 -11.56 -12.13
CA VAL A 142 -3.69 -11.09 -11.89
C VAL A 142 -4.59 -11.64 -12.97
N HIS A 143 -5.53 -12.48 -12.58
CA HIS A 143 -6.59 -13.01 -13.43
C HIS A 143 -7.84 -12.22 -13.17
N TYR A 144 -8.55 -11.83 -14.21
CA TYR A 144 -9.79 -11.07 -14.07
C TYR A 144 -10.84 -11.53 -15.06
N ALA A 145 -12.09 -11.35 -14.66
CA ALA A 145 -13.25 -11.61 -15.50
C ALA A 145 -14.21 -10.41 -15.40
N VAL A 146 -14.69 -9.96 -16.56
CA VAL A 146 -15.65 -8.87 -16.62
C VAL A 146 -17.04 -9.40 -16.26
N GLY A 147 -17.73 -8.72 -15.35
CA GLY A 147 -19.06 -9.08 -14.88
C GLY A 147 -19.73 -7.92 -14.16
N ASP A 148 -20.85 -8.21 -13.49
CA ASP A 148 -21.75 -7.18 -12.95
C ASP A 148 -21.17 -6.47 -11.71
N GLY A 149 -20.11 -7.00 -11.10
CA GLY A 149 -19.39 -6.33 -10.03
C GLY A 149 -20.15 -6.35 -8.70
N THR A 150 -20.93 -7.41 -8.44
CA THR A 150 -21.83 -7.47 -7.27
C THR A 150 -21.17 -8.13 -6.06
N ALA A 151 -21.51 -7.70 -4.84
CA ALA A 151 -20.98 -8.31 -3.61
C ALA A 151 -21.31 -9.81 -3.48
N VAL A 152 -22.38 -10.26 -4.14
CA VAL A 152 -22.75 -11.68 -4.23
C VAL A 152 -21.69 -12.48 -5.00
N GLU A 153 -21.08 -11.91 -6.04
CA GLU A 153 -20.00 -12.55 -6.81
C GLU A 153 -18.76 -12.74 -5.94
N GLU A 154 -18.33 -11.71 -5.21
CA GLU A 154 -17.20 -11.80 -4.29
C GLU A 154 -17.44 -12.84 -3.20
N ARG A 155 -18.64 -12.86 -2.61
CA ARG A 155 -19.01 -13.85 -1.60
C ARG A 155 -18.91 -15.27 -2.15
N ARG A 156 -19.43 -15.52 -3.35
CA ARG A 156 -19.40 -16.85 -3.98
C ARG A 156 -17.98 -17.30 -4.30
N ALA A 157 -17.13 -16.39 -4.80
CA ALA A 157 -15.73 -16.70 -5.08
C ALA A 157 -14.96 -17.08 -3.80
N LEU A 158 -15.14 -16.31 -2.72
CA LEU A 158 -14.53 -16.61 -1.42
C LEU A 158 -15.01 -17.94 -0.83
N LEU A 159 -16.31 -18.25 -0.97
CA LEU A 159 -16.86 -19.53 -0.53
C LEU A 159 -16.31 -20.70 -1.36
N ALA A 160 -16.23 -20.54 -2.69
CA ALA A 160 -15.70 -21.58 -3.56
C ALA A 160 -14.25 -21.94 -3.20
N PHE A 161 -13.41 -20.93 -2.92
CA PHE A 161 -12.05 -21.16 -2.41
C PHE A 161 -12.06 -21.91 -1.08
N SER A 162 -12.84 -21.44 -0.11
CA SER A 162 -12.87 -22.04 1.23
C SER A 162 -13.40 -23.48 1.24
N GLU A 163 -14.42 -23.77 0.42
CA GLU A 163 -14.95 -25.12 0.23
C GLU A 163 -13.94 -26.02 -0.48
N GLY A 164 -13.14 -25.45 -1.37
CA GLY A 164 -12.14 -26.15 -2.17
C GLY A 164 -10.78 -26.36 -1.51
N LEU A 165 -10.55 -25.86 -0.29
CA LEU A 165 -9.30 -26.15 0.44
C LEU A 165 -9.05 -27.66 0.52
N SER A 166 -7.79 -28.08 0.44
CA SER A 166 -7.43 -29.48 0.69
C SER A 166 -7.62 -29.88 2.15
N ASP A 167 -7.59 -31.18 2.44
CA ASP A 167 -7.63 -31.67 3.82
C ASP A 167 -6.41 -31.20 4.62
N GLU A 168 -5.25 -31.10 3.98
CA GLU A 168 -4.04 -30.54 4.59
C GLU A 168 -4.27 -29.08 4.99
N SER A 169 -4.75 -28.24 4.08
CA SER A 169 -5.00 -26.82 4.36
C SER A 169 -6.13 -26.61 5.37
N ARG A 170 -7.18 -27.44 5.34
CA ARG A 170 -8.26 -27.43 6.34
C ARG A 170 -7.76 -27.78 7.74
N SER A 171 -6.86 -28.74 7.86
CA SER A 171 -6.29 -29.14 9.16
C SER A 171 -5.50 -28.03 9.86
N ARG A 172 -5.03 -27.03 9.10
CA ARG A 172 -4.27 -25.88 9.60
C ARG A 172 -5.15 -24.70 10.03
N LEU A 173 -6.46 -24.74 9.74
CA LEU A 173 -7.40 -23.69 10.11
C LEU A 173 -7.55 -23.62 11.63
N ARG A 174 -7.52 -22.41 12.19
CA ARG A 174 -7.69 -22.19 13.65
C ARG A 174 -9.11 -21.77 14.00
N GLY A 175 -9.94 -21.54 12.99
CA GLY A 175 -11.36 -21.28 13.12
C GLY A 175 -12.02 -21.15 11.75
N PRO A 176 -13.36 -21.09 11.72
CA PRO A 176 -14.13 -21.06 10.47
C PRO A 176 -13.86 -19.81 9.61
N ARG A 177 -13.22 -18.78 10.18
CA ARG A 177 -12.93 -17.51 9.48
C ARG A 177 -11.56 -17.48 8.82
N ASP A 178 -10.73 -18.50 9.01
CA ASP A 178 -9.34 -18.53 8.50
C ASP A 178 -9.23 -19.11 7.09
N GLY A 179 -10.30 -19.71 6.56
CA GLY A 179 -10.36 -20.30 5.20
C GLY A 179 -10.38 -19.28 4.05
N LEU A 180 -9.84 -18.08 4.26
CA LEU A 180 -9.70 -17.03 3.25
C LEU A 180 -8.32 -17.14 2.58
N PRO A 181 -8.18 -16.72 1.30
CA PRO A 181 -6.88 -16.58 0.67
C PRO A 181 -5.92 -15.76 1.53
N PHE A 182 -4.62 -16.00 1.36
CA PHE A 182 -3.54 -15.43 2.17
C PHE A 182 -3.80 -13.95 2.53
N ALA A 183 -4.05 -13.10 1.53
CA ALA A 183 -4.20 -11.66 1.70
C ALA A 183 -5.64 -11.15 1.84
N ASN A 184 -6.65 -12.02 1.77
CA ASN A 184 -8.01 -11.64 2.12
C ASN A 184 -8.17 -11.56 3.65
N ILE A 185 -8.61 -10.40 4.13
CA ILE A 185 -8.77 -10.12 5.56
C ILE A 185 -10.22 -10.19 6.00
N CYS A 186 -11.14 -9.81 5.12
CA CYS A 186 -12.57 -9.80 5.40
C CYS A 186 -13.28 -10.81 4.51
N TRP A 187 -14.32 -11.43 5.07
CA TRP A 187 -15.36 -12.07 4.28
C TRP A 187 -16.29 -11.02 3.67
N ALA A 188 -16.80 -11.27 2.46
CA ALA A 188 -17.79 -10.40 1.82
C ALA A 188 -19.09 -10.25 2.64
N ALA A 189 -19.45 -11.27 3.44
CA ALA A 189 -20.63 -11.28 4.30
C ALA A 189 -20.43 -10.63 5.68
N GLY A 190 -19.27 -10.00 5.91
CA GLY A 190 -18.86 -9.56 7.24
C GLY A 190 -18.12 -10.65 8.03
N GLY A 191 -17.25 -10.22 8.94
CA GLY A 191 -16.31 -11.10 9.64
C GLY A 191 -14.88 -10.95 9.13
N LYS A 192 -13.92 -10.91 10.07
CA LYS A 192 -12.49 -10.70 9.78
C LYS A 192 -11.70 -11.94 10.16
N LYS A 193 -10.69 -12.25 9.34
CA LYS A 193 -9.58 -13.15 9.66
C LYS A 193 -8.96 -12.69 10.98
N VAL A 194 -8.70 -13.63 11.89
CA VAL A 194 -8.17 -13.30 13.23
C VAL A 194 -6.66 -13.12 13.14
N HIS A 195 -6.24 -12.02 12.50
CA HIS A 195 -4.82 -11.75 12.23
C HIS A 195 -4.13 -10.91 13.31
N GLY A 196 -4.86 -10.32 14.26
CA GLY A 196 -4.28 -9.62 15.41
C GLY A 196 -3.56 -8.30 15.10
N LEU A 197 -3.52 -7.88 13.82
CA LEU A 197 -2.82 -6.66 13.41
C LEU A 197 -3.73 -5.44 13.54
N THR A 198 -3.21 -4.39 14.15
CA THR A 198 -3.85 -3.06 14.22
C THR A 198 -2.84 -1.99 13.80
N GLY A 199 -3.30 -0.76 13.53
CA GLY A 199 -2.43 0.35 13.13
C GLY A 199 -1.66 0.12 11.82
N THR A 200 -2.16 -0.75 10.95
CA THR A 200 -1.49 -1.21 9.72
C THR A 200 -1.31 -0.15 8.63
N ARG A 201 -1.78 1.08 8.87
CA ARG A 201 -1.77 2.18 7.93
C ARG A 201 -1.27 3.43 8.63
N SER A 202 -0.39 4.18 7.97
CA SER A 202 -0.03 5.51 8.42
C SER A 202 -1.28 6.38 8.46
N ARG A 203 -1.45 7.15 9.54
CA ARG A 203 -2.48 8.18 9.58
C ARG A 203 -2.21 9.15 8.43
N LYS A 204 -3.25 9.57 7.71
CA LYS A 204 -3.14 10.74 6.83
C LYS A 204 -2.90 11.96 7.72
N GLY A 205 -1.63 12.25 8.00
CA GLY A 205 -1.18 13.34 8.87
C GLY A 205 0.32 13.25 9.10
N LYS A 206 1.06 14.13 8.42
CA LYS A 206 2.50 14.41 8.52
C LYS A 206 3.44 13.20 8.40
N SER A 207 3.81 12.86 7.16
CA SER A 207 5.06 12.13 6.93
C SER A 207 6.23 13.06 7.28
N VAL A 208 6.79 12.86 8.46
CA VAL A 208 8.20 13.06 8.71
C VAL A 208 8.93 11.99 7.89
N THR A 209 9.82 12.40 6.98
CA THR A 209 11.16 11.83 6.71
C THR A 209 11.70 12.24 5.32
N THR A 210 12.76 13.04 5.39
CA THR A 210 14.02 13.03 4.61
C THR A 210 14.39 11.78 3.80
N LYS A 211 14.56 11.92 2.46
CA LYS A 211 15.80 11.72 1.64
C LYS A 211 15.49 11.69 0.10
N PRO A 212 16.49 11.88 -0.79
CA PRO A 212 16.46 12.89 -1.84
C PRO A 212 15.76 12.41 -3.11
N GLN A 213 14.65 13.07 -3.43
CA GLN A 213 14.27 13.25 -4.83
C GLN A 213 14.83 14.61 -5.25
N THR A 214 15.31 14.73 -6.48
CA THR A 214 15.59 15.99 -7.19
C THR A 214 14.30 16.78 -7.44
N LYS A 215 13.49 16.94 -6.39
CA LYS A 215 12.36 17.83 -6.29
C LYS A 215 12.93 19.22 -6.08
N LYS A 216 12.48 20.17 -6.90
CA LYS A 216 12.70 21.60 -6.65
C LYS A 216 12.41 21.86 -5.17
N PRO A 217 13.35 22.42 -4.39
CA PRO A 217 13.18 22.58 -2.96
C PRO A 217 11.91 23.36 -2.66
N THR A 218 11.23 22.99 -1.58
CA THR A 218 10.13 23.77 -1.03
C THR A 218 10.68 25.10 -0.49
N LEU A 219 9.81 26.11 -0.32
CA LEU A 219 10.23 27.41 0.21
C LEU A 219 10.94 27.28 1.57
N HIS A 220 10.40 26.47 2.49
CA HIS A 220 11.01 26.25 3.80
C HIS A 220 12.36 25.50 3.70
N ALA A 221 12.51 24.56 2.78
CA ALA A 221 13.78 23.87 2.61
C ALA A 221 14.87 24.81 2.07
N GLU A 222 14.52 25.69 1.13
CA GLU A 222 15.46 26.69 0.62
C GLU A 222 15.80 27.76 1.67
N MET A 223 14.82 28.19 2.47
CA MET A 223 15.07 29.08 3.62
C MET A 223 16.05 28.47 4.60
N ALA A 224 15.85 27.21 5.03
CA ALA A 224 16.76 26.54 5.95
C ALA A 224 18.18 26.44 5.38
N ARG A 225 18.31 26.12 4.09
CA ARG A 225 19.61 26.02 3.40
C ARG A 225 20.35 27.36 3.31
N ILE A 226 19.63 28.49 3.24
CA ILE A 226 20.23 29.83 3.23
C ILE A 226 20.63 30.26 4.66
N LEU A 227 19.88 29.81 5.67
CA LEU A 227 20.16 30.13 7.07
C LEU A 227 21.21 29.22 7.72
N GLU A 228 21.46 28.02 7.17
CA GLU A 228 22.44 27.05 7.67
C GLU A 228 23.87 27.63 7.83
N PRO A 229 24.42 28.44 6.90
CA PRO A 229 25.71 29.09 7.08
C PRO A 229 25.70 30.25 8.09
N VAL A 230 24.53 30.69 8.53
CA VAL A 230 24.34 31.87 9.40
C VAL A 230 24.25 31.49 10.88
N ASP A 231 24.42 30.19 11.19
CA ASP A 231 24.68 29.63 12.53
C ASP A 231 23.82 30.23 13.66
N GLY A 232 22.49 30.10 13.53
CA GLY A 232 21.54 30.53 14.55
C GLY A 232 21.33 32.05 14.68
N ALA A 233 21.99 32.89 13.85
CA ALA A 233 21.77 34.33 13.87
C ALA A 233 20.44 34.75 13.21
N TRP A 234 19.85 35.83 13.73
CA TRP A 234 18.60 36.40 13.19
C TRP A 234 18.81 36.99 11.79
N TYR A 235 17.97 36.57 10.85
CA TYR A 235 18.03 36.97 9.45
C TYR A 235 16.75 37.71 9.03
N PRO A 236 16.84 38.90 8.39
CA PRO A 236 15.65 39.63 7.96
C PRO A 236 14.84 38.87 6.89
N CYS A 237 13.51 38.80 7.03
CA CYS A 237 12.65 38.12 6.04
C CYS A 237 12.74 38.75 4.64
N GLU A 238 13.04 40.04 4.55
CA GLU A 238 13.27 40.74 3.28
C GLU A 238 14.52 40.26 2.56
N ALA A 239 15.64 40.20 3.30
CA ALA A 239 16.90 39.68 2.79
C ALA A 239 16.77 38.19 2.42
N LEU A 240 16.09 37.41 3.27
CA LEU A 240 15.89 35.99 2.99
C LEU A 240 15.01 35.76 1.75
N ALA A 241 13.96 36.55 1.55
CA ALA A 241 13.15 36.48 0.33
C ALA A 241 13.97 36.81 -0.92
N LYS A 242 14.85 37.83 -0.85
CA LYS A 242 15.76 38.16 -1.93
C LYS A 242 16.69 36.98 -2.25
N ASP A 243 17.34 36.40 -1.25
CA ASP A 243 18.29 35.29 -1.42
C ASP A 243 17.61 34.03 -1.96
N VAL A 244 16.39 33.73 -1.52
CA VAL A 244 15.58 32.62 -2.06
C VAL A 244 15.29 32.82 -3.56
N ASN A 245 14.95 34.04 -3.96
CA ASN A 245 14.64 34.35 -5.36
C ASN A 245 15.91 34.35 -6.24
N GLU A 246 17.03 34.87 -5.74
CA GLU A 246 18.32 34.88 -6.43
C GLU A 246 18.90 33.47 -6.60
N ALA A 247 18.73 32.62 -5.59
CA ALA A 247 19.11 31.21 -5.63
C ALA A 247 18.46 30.41 -6.77
N LYS A 248 17.28 30.85 -7.26
CA LYS A 248 16.50 30.22 -8.34
C LYS A 248 16.19 28.73 -8.17
N ARG A 249 16.43 28.17 -6.98
CA ARG A 249 16.19 26.77 -6.59
C ARG A 249 14.73 26.54 -6.23
N TYR A 250 14.13 27.47 -5.49
CA TYR A 250 12.68 27.52 -5.29
C TYR A 250 12.02 28.39 -6.37
N ARG A 251 10.87 27.95 -6.89
CA ARG A 251 9.99 28.76 -7.75
C ARG A 251 8.55 28.50 -7.39
N LYS A 252 7.74 29.55 -7.30
CA LYS A 252 6.28 29.44 -7.17
C LYS A 252 5.69 28.79 -8.43
N LYS A 253 4.55 28.12 -8.27
CA LYS A 253 3.82 27.48 -9.37
C LYS A 253 3.36 28.49 -10.43
N ASP A 254 3.07 29.71 -10.00
CA ASP A 254 2.66 30.84 -10.85
C ASP A 254 3.85 31.62 -11.46
N GLY A 255 5.09 31.21 -11.17
CA GLY A 255 6.31 31.86 -11.68
C GLY A 255 6.70 33.17 -10.99
N SER A 256 5.89 33.69 -10.08
CA SER A 256 6.21 34.92 -9.35
C SER A 256 7.26 34.71 -8.25
N ALA A 257 7.86 35.81 -7.79
CA ALA A 257 8.84 35.82 -6.70
C ALA A 257 8.19 35.49 -5.35
N ALA A 258 8.96 34.89 -4.44
CA ALA A 258 8.60 34.79 -3.03
C ALA A 258 8.65 36.18 -2.38
N SER A 259 7.58 36.59 -1.69
CA SER A 259 7.58 37.86 -0.95
C SER A 259 8.11 37.70 0.49
N PRO A 260 8.58 38.79 1.14
CA PRO A 260 9.00 38.76 2.54
C PRO A 260 7.91 38.23 3.49
N TRP A 261 6.66 38.61 3.24
CA TRP A 261 5.51 38.10 3.99
C TRP A 261 5.35 36.58 3.82
N GLN A 262 5.57 36.03 2.62
CA GLN A 262 5.49 34.59 2.39
C GLN A 262 6.60 33.82 3.11
N VAL A 263 7.79 34.39 3.21
CA VAL A 263 8.89 33.84 4.00
C VAL A 263 8.53 33.83 5.48
N TRP A 264 8.06 34.96 6.02
CA TRP A 264 7.64 35.07 7.42
C TRP A 264 6.48 34.12 7.76
N ALA A 265 5.43 34.12 6.95
CA ALA A 265 4.28 33.23 7.13
C ALA A 265 4.67 31.76 6.96
N ARG A 266 5.65 31.46 6.10
CA ARG A 266 6.17 30.10 5.96
C ARG A 266 6.94 29.70 7.21
N ALA A 267 7.86 30.51 7.71
CA ALA A 267 8.63 30.21 8.92
C ALA A 267 7.72 29.92 10.12
N ARG A 268 6.67 30.72 10.33
CA ARG A 268 5.70 30.54 11.42
C ARG A 268 4.94 29.21 11.38
N ASN A 269 4.82 28.58 10.21
CA ASN A 269 4.17 27.27 10.07
C ASN A 269 5.09 26.08 10.38
N TYR A 270 6.39 26.32 10.61
CA TYR A 270 7.40 25.31 10.91
C TYR A 270 8.19 25.74 12.15
N PRO A 271 7.54 25.87 13.32
CA PRO A 271 8.19 26.27 14.57
C PRO A 271 9.28 25.28 15.03
N GLU A 272 9.27 24.05 14.51
CA GLU A 272 10.32 23.05 14.73
C GLU A 272 11.60 23.29 13.90
N LEU A 273 11.56 24.19 12.92
CA LEU A 273 12.71 24.53 12.07
C LEU A 273 13.13 25.99 12.19
N PHE A 274 12.19 26.90 12.47
CA PHE A 274 12.45 28.33 12.50
C PHE A 274 11.88 29.01 13.73
N GLU A 275 12.67 29.91 14.29
CA GLU A 275 12.16 30.93 15.20
C GLU A 275 11.86 32.21 14.41
N VAL A 276 10.80 32.90 14.81
CA VAL A 276 10.33 34.12 14.13
C VAL A 276 10.09 35.22 15.15
N ALA A 277 10.70 36.38 14.95
CA ALA A 277 10.51 37.55 15.80
C ALA A 277 10.60 38.83 14.96
N ALA A 278 9.61 39.72 15.05
CA ALA A 278 9.65 41.07 14.46
C ALA A 278 10.13 41.16 12.99
N GLY A 279 9.65 40.27 12.10
CA GLY A 279 10.06 40.26 10.69
C GLY A 279 11.44 39.62 10.43
N MET A 280 12.06 39.05 11.45
CA MET A 280 13.29 38.26 11.40
C MET A 280 12.97 36.77 11.55
N VAL A 281 13.87 35.94 11.04
CA VAL A 281 13.81 34.49 11.13
C VAL A 281 15.20 33.91 11.38
N ARG A 282 15.31 32.87 12.18
CA ARG A 282 16.54 32.07 12.35
C ARG A 282 16.21 30.58 12.41
N LEU A 283 17.22 29.72 12.29
CA LEU A 283 17.06 28.30 12.58
C LEU A 283 16.91 28.08 14.08
N VAL A 284 16.13 27.06 14.46
CA VAL A 284 16.08 26.54 15.83
C VAL A 284 17.32 25.66 16.04
N ASP A 285 17.99 25.80 17.18
CA ASP A 285 19.14 24.98 17.59
C ASP A 285 18.79 23.50 17.82
#